data_AF-A0A327ZHL7-F1
#
_entry.id   AF-A0A327ZHL7-F1
#
_cell.length_a   1.000
_cell.length_b   1.000
_cell.length_c   1.000
_cell.angle_alpha   90.00
_cell.angle_beta   90.00
_cell.angle_gamma   90.00
#
_symmetry.space_group_name_H-M   'P 1'
#
loop_
_entity.id
_entity.type
_entity.pdbx_description
1 polymer ?
#
loop_
_entity_poly.entity_id
_entity_poly.type
_entity_poly.pdbx_seq_one_letter_code
_entity_poly.pdbx_strand_id
1 'polypeptide(L)'
;MSTDRVHLPTFRLLTWPDVDPATRPGFDPAGVAELVRSLPPAAEIPPAGTDWRLADFWLDRMTAALVERLGAWAVGWQHTVVMEDYPGRGVIPIWWNIELPITTPAETLHRLAEALVAWHELTVELATDARGRFAASTPATTGSSDPVAWQAVKAPGISRTDPAHFDRRFPHPSMLSWADVDPRKRNFDPASVAAVTAELVTAGNIPAQGADWRLRDLWLESVSIGFTERYGLWAAGWRWSVGEGDLDGGPVASWCCFSHSVTTPEQTAAAVCAALIEWRDWLEDLADRFDQFLPLAAGELDGWERAVAHLVTAVGDRTQYESAWYDCCTTVLSWFLEAAGIAPDEREQLLEHAIGGRFASWTEPDQELIASVAERLAGQVADA
;
A
#
# COMPACT_ATOMS: atom_id res chain seq x y z
N MET A 1 -45.88 22.56 -11.96
CA MET A 1 -44.86 23.40 -12.61
C MET A 1 -43.71 22.48 -12.96
N SER A 2 -43.51 22.21 -14.25
CA SER A 2 -42.35 21.45 -14.74
C SER A 2 -41.16 22.38 -14.61
N THR A 3 -40.49 22.34 -13.46
CA THR A 3 -39.22 23.04 -13.25
C THR A 3 -38.19 22.37 -14.15
N ASP A 4 -37.79 23.05 -15.22
CA ASP A 4 -36.65 22.71 -16.05
C ASP A 4 -35.43 22.53 -15.13
N ARG A 5 -35.09 21.27 -14.86
CA ARG A 5 -33.78 20.94 -14.29
C ARG A 5 -32.74 21.36 -15.31
N VAL A 6 -31.68 22.01 -14.84
CA VAL A 6 -30.58 22.40 -15.72
C VAL A 6 -29.99 21.12 -16.32
N HIS A 7 -29.84 21.08 -17.64
CA HIS A 7 -29.20 19.95 -18.31
C HIS A 7 -27.69 20.01 -18.07
N LEU A 8 -27.24 19.36 -17.01
CA LEU A 8 -25.81 19.21 -16.70
C LEU A 8 -25.20 18.05 -17.51
N PRO A 9 -23.91 18.15 -17.87
CA PRO A 9 -23.15 16.99 -18.32
C PRO A 9 -23.31 15.87 -17.29
N THR A 10 -23.69 14.68 -17.76
CA THR A 10 -23.77 13.54 -16.84
C THR A 10 -22.34 13.14 -16.48
N PHE A 11 -21.95 13.24 -15.20
CA PHE A 11 -20.61 12.85 -14.74
C PHE A 11 -20.21 11.45 -15.23
N ARG A 12 -21.19 10.52 -15.28
CA ARG A 12 -21.03 9.15 -15.80
C ARG A 12 -20.81 9.04 -17.31
N LEU A 13 -20.93 10.12 -18.06
CA LEU A 13 -20.73 10.12 -19.51
C LEU A 13 -19.49 10.93 -19.93
N LEU A 14 -18.83 11.62 -19.00
CA LEU A 14 -17.54 12.25 -19.28
C LEU A 14 -16.54 11.20 -19.74
N THR A 15 -15.65 11.56 -20.67
CA THR A 15 -14.49 10.81 -21.16
C THR A 15 -13.18 11.41 -20.61
N TRP A 16 -12.04 10.69 -20.65
CA TRP A 16 -10.78 11.23 -20.14
C TRP A 16 -10.39 12.57 -20.80
N PRO A 17 -10.54 12.75 -22.13
CA PRO A 17 -10.38 14.07 -22.75
C PRO A 17 -11.23 15.20 -22.15
N ASP A 18 -12.42 14.88 -21.63
CA ASP A 18 -13.32 15.89 -21.04
C ASP A 18 -12.83 16.38 -19.67
N VAL A 19 -11.92 15.65 -19.02
CA VAL A 19 -11.47 15.83 -17.62
C VAL A 19 -9.96 15.98 -17.49
N ASP A 20 -9.22 15.75 -18.58
CA ASP A 20 -7.76 15.84 -18.65
C ASP A 20 -7.28 17.25 -18.27
N PRO A 21 -6.49 17.40 -17.19
CA PRO A 21 -5.95 18.68 -16.77
C PRO A 21 -5.05 19.35 -17.82
N ALA A 22 -4.43 18.58 -18.73
CA ALA A 22 -3.59 19.13 -19.79
C ALA A 22 -4.39 19.98 -20.79
N THR A 23 -5.70 19.77 -20.91
CA THR A 23 -6.58 20.59 -21.76
C THR A 23 -6.98 21.92 -21.12
N ARG A 24 -6.58 22.15 -19.85
CA ARG A 24 -6.91 23.34 -19.06
C ARG A 24 -5.71 23.98 -18.35
N PRO A 25 -4.66 24.39 -19.09
CA PRO A 25 -3.45 25.00 -18.51
C PRO A 25 -3.67 26.35 -17.82
N GLY A 26 -4.85 26.97 -18.00
CA GLY A 26 -5.22 28.25 -17.40
C GLY A 26 -6.05 28.14 -16.12
N PHE A 27 -6.28 26.93 -15.59
CA PHE A 27 -6.96 26.79 -14.30
C PHE A 27 -5.99 27.16 -13.17
N ASP A 28 -6.36 28.16 -12.36
CA ASP A 28 -5.59 28.64 -11.23
C ASP A 28 -6.28 28.25 -9.92
N PRO A 29 -5.77 27.24 -9.17
CA PRO A 29 -6.32 26.83 -7.88
C PRO A 29 -6.43 27.97 -6.86
N ALA A 30 -5.49 28.92 -6.88
CA ALA A 30 -5.48 30.04 -5.92
C ALA A 30 -6.62 31.04 -6.18
N GLY A 31 -7.06 31.17 -7.44
CA GLY A 31 -8.15 32.05 -7.85
C GLY A 31 -9.56 31.46 -7.70
N VAL A 32 -9.70 30.16 -7.40
CA VAL A 32 -11.00 29.45 -7.42
C VAL A 32 -12.00 30.04 -6.42
N ALA A 33 -11.55 30.45 -5.23
CA ALA A 33 -12.44 31.01 -4.22
C ALA A 33 -13.05 32.35 -4.67
N GLU A 34 -12.31 33.18 -5.41
CA GLU A 34 -12.83 34.41 -6.00
C GLU A 34 -13.76 34.11 -7.18
N LEU A 35 -13.37 33.16 -8.03
CA LEU A 35 -14.20 32.69 -9.14
C LEU A 35 -15.58 32.23 -8.68
N VAL A 36 -15.64 31.32 -7.70
CA VAL A 36 -16.89 30.77 -7.17
C VAL A 36 -17.79 31.87 -6.60
N ARG A 37 -17.22 32.85 -5.89
CA ARG A 37 -17.98 34.01 -5.37
C ARG A 37 -18.51 34.92 -6.46
N SER A 38 -17.85 34.99 -7.60
CA SER A 38 -18.26 35.83 -8.74
C SER A 38 -19.41 35.25 -9.56
N LEU A 39 -19.74 33.96 -9.37
CA LEU A 39 -20.78 33.30 -10.15
C LEU A 39 -22.17 33.84 -9.77
N PRO A 40 -23.09 34.08 -10.74
CA PRO A 40 -24.41 34.62 -10.44
C PRO A 40 -25.19 33.89 -9.34
N PRO A 41 -25.21 32.54 -9.27
CA PRO A 41 -25.96 31.83 -8.21
C PRO A 41 -25.32 31.97 -6.81
N ALA A 42 -24.09 32.49 -6.68
CA ALA A 42 -23.44 32.72 -5.39
C ALA A 42 -24.15 33.81 -4.55
N ALA A 43 -24.93 34.69 -5.18
CA ALA A 43 -25.77 35.66 -4.48
C ALA A 43 -27.11 35.05 -3.97
N GLU A 44 -27.44 33.84 -4.40
CA GLU A 44 -28.73 33.19 -4.18
C GLU A 44 -28.62 31.97 -3.25
N ILE A 45 -27.61 31.95 -2.38
CA ILE A 45 -27.36 30.82 -1.47
C ILE A 45 -28.57 30.64 -0.54
N PRO A 46 -29.16 29.44 -0.48
CA PRO A 46 -30.24 29.16 0.43
C PRO A 46 -29.82 29.35 1.90
N PRO A 47 -30.74 29.74 2.81
CA PRO A 47 -30.44 29.75 4.24
C PRO A 47 -30.07 28.35 4.78
N ALA A 48 -29.28 28.29 5.85
CA ALA A 48 -29.04 27.04 6.57
C ALA A 48 -30.35 26.38 7.00
N GLY A 49 -30.44 25.05 6.85
CA GLY A 49 -31.66 24.28 7.15
C GLY A 49 -32.76 24.35 6.08
N THR A 50 -32.46 24.90 4.90
CA THR A 50 -33.36 24.84 3.74
C THR A 50 -33.64 23.39 3.32
N ASP A 51 -34.87 23.11 2.85
CA ASP A 51 -35.25 21.80 2.30
C ASP A 51 -34.25 21.34 1.22
N TRP A 52 -33.84 20.08 1.31
CA TRP A 52 -32.79 19.52 0.45
C TRP A 52 -33.09 19.70 -1.05
N ARG A 53 -34.36 19.76 -1.48
CA ARG A 53 -34.70 19.95 -2.91
C ARG A 53 -34.34 21.34 -3.42
N LEU A 54 -34.45 22.37 -2.57
CA LEU A 54 -34.09 23.74 -2.91
C LEU A 54 -32.56 23.92 -2.85
N ALA A 55 -31.90 23.24 -1.91
CA ALA A 55 -30.44 23.13 -1.90
C ALA A 55 -29.91 22.46 -3.17
N ASP A 56 -30.52 21.35 -3.59
CA ASP A 56 -30.21 20.60 -4.82
C ASP A 56 -30.35 21.50 -6.06
N PHE A 57 -31.44 22.28 -6.16
CA PHE A 57 -31.63 23.22 -7.27
C PHE A 57 -30.58 24.33 -7.31
N TRP A 58 -30.18 24.86 -6.16
CA TRP A 58 -29.11 25.85 -6.08
C TRP A 58 -27.75 25.23 -6.47
N LEU A 59 -27.46 24.02 -6.00
CA LEU A 59 -26.26 23.26 -6.37
C LEU A 59 -26.21 22.98 -7.88
N ASP A 60 -27.32 22.59 -8.50
CA ASP A 60 -27.43 22.39 -9.95
C ASP A 60 -27.08 23.68 -10.72
N ARG A 61 -27.57 24.84 -10.23
CA ARG A 61 -27.26 26.15 -10.84
C ARG A 61 -25.81 26.55 -10.65
N MET A 62 -25.22 26.28 -9.49
CA MET A 62 -23.79 26.49 -9.26
C MET A 62 -22.94 25.61 -10.19
N THR A 63 -23.27 24.32 -10.28
CA THR A 63 -22.60 23.39 -11.19
C THR A 63 -22.74 23.82 -12.64
N ALA A 64 -23.91 24.30 -13.06
CA ALA A 64 -24.11 24.82 -14.40
C ALA A 64 -23.22 26.03 -14.70
N ALA A 65 -23.15 26.99 -13.77
CA ALA A 65 -22.31 28.17 -13.90
C ALA A 65 -20.81 27.81 -13.93
N LEU A 66 -20.40 26.81 -13.14
CA LEU A 66 -19.04 26.26 -13.19
C LEU A 66 -18.75 25.58 -14.52
N VAL A 67 -19.66 24.76 -15.03
CA VAL A 67 -19.52 24.09 -16.33
C VAL A 67 -19.44 25.09 -17.48
N GLU A 68 -20.26 26.14 -17.46
CA GLU A 68 -20.18 27.23 -18.45
C GLU A 68 -18.81 27.93 -18.42
N ARG A 69 -18.26 28.11 -17.21
CA ARG A 69 -17.03 28.89 -17.02
C ARG A 69 -15.75 28.08 -17.21
N LEU A 70 -15.75 26.82 -16.81
CA LEU A 70 -14.56 25.96 -16.71
C LEU A 70 -14.63 24.73 -17.63
N GLY A 71 -15.79 24.43 -18.21
CA GLY A 71 -16.02 23.24 -19.04
C GLY A 71 -16.61 22.06 -18.27
N ALA A 72 -16.91 20.99 -19.01
CA ALA A 72 -17.68 19.85 -18.52
C ALA A 72 -17.04 19.12 -17.32
N TRP A 73 -15.71 19.12 -17.19
CA TRP A 73 -15.00 18.50 -16.07
C TRP A 73 -15.45 19.02 -14.71
N ALA A 74 -15.91 20.27 -14.65
CA ALA A 74 -16.25 20.91 -13.40
C ALA A 74 -17.37 20.18 -12.65
N VAL A 75 -18.27 19.46 -13.34
CA VAL A 75 -19.33 18.66 -12.69
C VAL A 75 -18.78 17.63 -11.68
N GLY A 76 -17.51 17.24 -11.82
CA GLY A 76 -16.84 16.33 -10.89
C GLY A 76 -16.57 16.92 -9.50
N TRP A 77 -16.75 18.23 -9.28
CA TRP A 77 -16.54 18.86 -7.97
C TRP A 77 -17.42 18.26 -6.86
N GLN A 78 -18.58 17.70 -7.22
CA GLN A 78 -19.49 17.03 -6.30
C GLN A 78 -19.07 15.60 -5.96
N HIS A 79 -17.93 15.14 -6.48
CA HIS A 79 -17.45 13.78 -6.32
C HIS A 79 -16.06 13.77 -5.71
N THR A 80 -15.82 12.80 -4.84
CA THR A 80 -14.50 12.48 -4.31
C THR A 80 -14.24 10.98 -4.48
N VAL A 81 -12.96 10.60 -4.41
CA VAL A 81 -12.54 9.20 -4.31
C VAL A 81 -12.07 8.96 -2.89
N VAL A 82 -12.72 8.02 -2.21
CA VAL A 82 -12.22 7.48 -0.96
C VAL A 82 -11.57 6.15 -1.29
N MET A 83 -10.33 6.01 -0.85
CA MET A 83 -9.62 4.74 -0.88
C MET A 83 -10.06 3.94 0.33
N GLU A 84 -10.92 2.95 0.12
CA GLU A 84 -11.38 2.07 1.19
C GLU A 84 -10.57 0.78 1.19
N ASP A 85 -10.00 0.47 2.36
CA ASP A 85 -9.35 -0.81 2.60
C ASP A 85 -10.40 -1.88 2.92
N TYR A 86 -10.44 -2.91 2.07
CA TYR A 86 -11.28 -4.07 2.29
C TYR A 86 -10.42 -5.24 2.75
N PRO A 87 -10.68 -5.82 3.93
CA PRO A 87 -9.94 -6.99 4.41
C PRO A 87 -9.95 -8.11 3.36
N GLY A 88 -8.77 -8.44 2.80
CA GLY A 88 -8.66 -9.48 1.75
C GLY A 88 -8.69 -9.00 0.31
N ARG A 89 -8.86 -7.70 0.07
CA ARG A 89 -9.09 -7.17 -1.29
C ARG A 89 -8.26 -5.94 -1.62
N GLY A 90 -7.47 -5.48 -0.65
CA GLY A 90 -6.64 -4.29 -0.77
C GLY A 90 -7.49 -3.03 -0.86
N VAL A 91 -6.85 -1.97 -1.33
CA VAL A 91 -7.43 -0.63 -1.35
C VAL A 91 -8.20 -0.40 -2.64
N ILE A 92 -9.50 -0.16 -2.54
CA ILE A 92 -10.40 0.05 -3.67
C ILE A 92 -10.82 1.53 -3.72
N PRO A 93 -10.67 2.22 -4.86
CA PRO A 93 -11.22 3.56 -5.04
C PRO A 93 -12.75 3.49 -5.08
N ILE A 94 -13.39 4.07 -4.07
CA ILE A 94 -14.84 4.25 -3.99
C ILE A 94 -15.19 5.70 -4.26
N TRP A 95 -16.10 5.90 -5.20
CA TRP A 95 -16.61 7.21 -5.53
C TRP A 95 -17.75 7.60 -4.59
N TRP A 96 -17.54 8.68 -3.86
CA TRP A 96 -18.51 9.26 -2.95
C TRP A 96 -19.01 10.58 -3.51
N ASN A 97 -20.29 10.85 -3.28
CA ASN A 97 -20.80 12.21 -3.47
C ASN A 97 -20.37 13.03 -2.26
N ILE A 98 -19.80 14.20 -2.52
CA ILE A 98 -19.51 15.16 -1.47
C ILE A 98 -20.84 15.80 -1.08
N GLU A 99 -21.31 15.50 0.13
CA GLU A 99 -22.37 16.28 0.73
C GLU A 99 -21.82 17.64 1.12
N LEU A 100 -22.30 18.70 0.48
CA LEU A 100 -21.93 20.07 0.83
C LEU A 100 -23.05 20.68 1.69
N PRO A 101 -22.91 20.68 3.02
CA PRO A 101 -23.92 21.26 3.90
C PRO A 101 -23.97 22.78 3.70
N ILE A 102 -25.17 23.30 3.43
CA ILE A 102 -25.41 24.74 3.38
C ILE A 102 -25.39 25.29 4.81
N THR A 103 -24.38 26.11 5.09
CA THR A 103 -24.15 26.74 6.40
C THR A 103 -24.30 28.26 6.28
N THR A 104 -23.21 29.01 6.40
CA THR A 104 -23.21 30.43 6.05
C THR A 104 -22.87 30.61 4.57
N PRO A 105 -23.30 31.71 3.92
CA PRO A 105 -22.92 32.01 2.54
C PRO A 105 -21.41 31.92 2.27
N ALA A 106 -20.58 32.52 3.13
CA ALA A 106 -19.13 32.56 2.96
C ALA A 106 -18.51 31.16 3.07
N GLU A 107 -18.92 30.38 4.08
CA GLU A 107 -18.42 29.02 4.32
C GLU A 107 -18.85 28.05 3.21
N THR A 108 -20.09 28.16 2.76
CA THR A 108 -20.65 27.31 1.70
C THR A 108 -19.88 27.51 0.38
N LEU A 109 -19.60 28.76 0.00
CA LEU A 109 -18.81 29.07 -1.19
C LEU A 109 -17.34 28.67 -1.03
N HIS A 110 -16.78 28.79 0.17
CA HIS A 110 -15.40 28.38 0.44
C HIS A 110 -15.23 26.87 0.27
N ARG A 111 -16.10 26.06 0.86
CA ARG A 111 -16.07 24.59 0.72
C ARG A 111 -16.29 24.13 -0.71
N LEU A 112 -17.13 24.84 -1.48
CA LEU A 112 -17.34 24.53 -2.88
C LEU A 112 -16.06 24.79 -3.69
N ALA A 113 -15.36 25.88 -3.38
CA ALA A 113 -14.06 26.17 -3.99
C ALA A 113 -13.01 25.11 -3.63
N GLU A 114 -12.94 24.70 -2.37
CA GLU A 114 -12.05 23.61 -1.92
C GLU A 114 -12.37 22.30 -2.62
N ALA A 115 -13.65 21.92 -2.74
CA ALA A 115 -14.06 20.71 -3.43
C ALA A 115 -13.66 20.72 -4.92
N LEU A 116 -13.78 21.88 -5.59
CA LEU A 116 -13.37 22.03 -6.98
C LEU A 116 -11.84 22.00 -7.15
N VAL A 117 -11.08 22.55 -6.21
CA VAL A 117 -9.61 22.43 -6.18
C VAL A 117 -9.19 20.98 -5.95
N ALA A 118 -9.75 20.32 -4.95
CA ALA A 118 -9.47 18.91 -4.65
C ALA A 118 -9.79 18.01 -5.86
N TRP A 119 -10.90 18.28 -6.55
CA TRP A 119 -11.24 17.59 -7.79
C TRP A 119 -10.20 17.82 -8.89
N HIS A 120 -9.75 19.07 -9.07
CA HIS A 120 -8.68 19.38 -10.03
C HIS A 120 -7.38 18.66 -9.69
N GLU A 121 -6.93 18.73 -8.44
CA GLU A 121 -5.70 18.07 -7.97
C GLU A 121 -5.75 16.56 -8.18
N LEU A 122 -6.87 15.92 -7.84
CA LEU A 122 -7.08 14.49 -8.10
C LEU A 122 -6.90 14.15 -9.58
N THR A 123 -7.47 14.94 -10.49
CA THR A 123 -7.31 14.67 -11.92
C THR A 123 -5.91 14.99 -12.46
N VAL A 124 -5.16 15.93 -11.86
CA VAL A 124 -3.72 16.16 -12.11
C VAL A 124 -2.91 14.96 -11.66
N GLU A 125 -3.17 14.46 -10.46
CA GLU A 125 -2.54 13.27 -9.92
C GLU A 125 -2.78 12.05 -10.82
N LEU A 126 -4.03 11.83 -11.26
CA LEU A 126 -4.37 10.76 -12.18
C LEU A 126 -3.71 10.93 -13.57
N ALA A 127 -3.58 12.15 -14.07
CA ALA A 127 -2.97 12.43 -15.37
C ALA A 127 -1.45 12.27 -15.38
N THR A 128 -0.83 12.46 -14.23
CA THR A 128 0.64 12.45 -14.06
C THR A 128 1.17 11.10 -13.57
N ASP A 129 0.31 10.08 -13.40
CA ASP A 129 0.74 8.70 -13.08
C ASP A 129 1.69 8.16 -14.17
N ALA A 130 2.99 8.23 -13.88
CA ALA A 130 4.08 7.93 -14.80
C ALA A 130 4.15 6.46 -15.28
N ARG A 131 3.26 5.59 -14.79
CA ARG A 131 3.16 4.19 -15.26
C ARG A 131 2.09 3.97 -16.32
N GLY A 132 1.31 4.98 -16.70
CA GLY A 132 0.24 4.80 -17.70
C GLY A 132 -0.81 3.76 -17.28
N ARG A 133 -0.98 3.50 -15.97
CA ARG A 133 -2.05 2.61 -15.48
C ARG A 133 -3.44 3.18 -15.79
N PHE A 134 -3.50 4.50 -15.99
CA PHE A 134 -4.68 5.26 -16.40
C PHE A 134 -4.65 5.68 -17.87
N ALA A 135 -3.61 5.31 -18.64
CA ALA A 135 -3.59 5.55 -20.07
C ALA A 135 -4.60 4.61 -20.75
N ALA A 136 -5.46 5.20 -21.59
CA ALA A 136 -6.54 4.59 -22.37
C ALA A 136 -6.35 3.10 -22.71
N SER A 137 -6.66 2.22 -21.76
CA SER A 137 -6.86 0.81 -22.05
C SER A 137 -8.22 0.67 -22.72
N THR A 138 -8.28 -0.11 -23.80
CA THR A 138 -9.48 -0.36 -24.60
C THR A 138 -10.70 -0.52 -23.70
N PRO A 139 -11.81 0.23 -23.92
CA PRO A 139 -12.95 0.24 -23.01
C PRO A 139 -13.41 -1.20 -22.76
N ALA A 140 -13.39 -1.61 -21.50
CA ALA A 140 -13.88 -2.92 -21.10
C ALA A 140 -15.36 -2.98 -21.48
N THR A 141 -15.66 -3.74 -22.53
CA THR A 141 -17.04 -4.05 -22.88
C THR A 141 -17.59 -4.94 -21.78
N THR A 142 -18.43 -4.38 -20.90
CA THR A 142 -19.74 -4.92 -20.51
C THR A 142 -20.26 -4.28 -19.21
N GLY A 143 -21.50 -3.78 -19.27
CA GLY A 143 -22.47 -3.83 -18.16
C GLY A 143 -22.28 -2.97 -16.90
N SER A 144 -21.24 -2.16 -16.76
CA SER A 144 -21.06 -1.31 -15.56
C SER A 144 -21.77 0.04 -15.67
N SER A 145 -22.39 0.48 -14.58
CA SER A 145 -23.02 1.81 -14.41
C SER A 145 -22.03 2.95 -14.12
N ASP A 146 -20.74 2.72 -14.33
CA ASP A 146 -19.67 3.66 -13.96
C ASP A 146 -19.30 4.59 -15.14
N PRO A 147 -18.68 5.76 -14.87
CA PRO A 147 -18.34 6.72 -15.91
C PRO A 147 -17.38 6.23 -17.00
N VAL A 148 -17.62 6.61 -18.26
CA VAL A 148 -16.84 6.17 -19.43
C VAL A 148 -15.37 6.65 -19.40
N ALA A 149 -15.09 7.87 -18.94
CA ALA A 149 -13.75 8.43 -18.72
C ALA A 149 -12.90 7.57 -17.79
N TRP A 150 -13.59 6.90 -16.87
CA TRP A 150 -13.02 6.47 -15.61
C TRP A 150 -12.98 4.94 -15.50
N GLN A 151 -13.34 4.24 -16.58
CA GLN A 151 -13.06 2.81 -16.75
C GLN A 151 -11.54 2.53 -16.86
N ALA A 152 -10.73 3.53 -17.20
CA ALA A 152 -9.27 3.43 -17.22
C ALA A 152 -8.63 3.40 -15.81
N VAL A 153 -9.39 3.78 -14.76
CA VAL A 153 -8.96 3.72 -13.34
C VAL A 153 -9.17 2.32 -12.75
N LYS A 154 -9.88 1.44 -13.46
CA LYS A 154 -9.95 0.03 -13.10
C LYS A 154 -8.69 -0.68 -13.57
N ALA A 155 -8.02 -1.36 -12.63
CA ALA A 155 -7.28 -2.55 -13.02
C ALA A 155 -8.24 -3.49 -13.78
N PRO A 156 -7.82 -4.11 -14.90
CA PRO A 156 -8.68 -5.03 -15.64
C PRO A 156 -9.31 -6.09 -14.72
N GLY A 157 -10.65 -6.19 -14.72
CA GLY A 157 -11.39 -7.25 -13.99
C GLY A 157 -12.10 -6.85 -12.70
N ILE A 158 -12.06 -5.59 -12.26
CA ILE A 158 -12.78 -5.16 -11.04
C ILE A 158 -14.27 -4.88 -11.39
N SER A 159 -15.21 -5.68 -10.89
CA SER A 159 -16.65 -5.38 -10.95
C SER A 159 -17.13 -4.75 -9.65
N ARG A 160 -17.90 -3.66 -9.73
CA ARG A 160 -18.53 -3.00 -8.56
C ARG A 160 -19.65 -3.85 -7.95
N THR A 161 -20.23 -4.77 -8.72
CA THR A 161 -21.37 -5.59 -8.32
C THR A 161 -20.99 -6.97 -7.80
N ASP A 162 -19.76 -7.41 -8.02
CA ASP A 162 -19.25 -8.68 -7.48
C ASP A 162 -17.74 -8.61 -7.15
N PRO A 163 -17.38 -7.94 -6.04
CA PRO A 163 -15.99 -7.80 -5.57
C PRO A 163 -15.41 -9.07 -4.94
N ALA A 164 -16.10 -10.22 -5.01
CA ALA A 164 -15.72 -11.44 -4.30
C ALA A 164 -14.59 -12.25 -4.98
N HIS A 165 -14.00 -11.78 -6.08
CA HIS A 165 -13.08 -12.59 -6.92
C HIS A 165 -11.70 -11.95 -7.19
N PHE A 166 -11.29 -10.92 -6.45
CA PHE A 166 -9.93 -10.35 -6.57
C PHE A 166 -9.21 -10.38 -5.22
N ASP A 167 -8.21 -11.25 -5.13
CA ASP A 167 -7.28 -11.39 -3.99
C ASP A 167 -5.86 -11.14 -4.52
N ARG A 168 -5.36 -9.92 -4.33
CA ARG A 168 -3.94 -9.59 -4.49
C ARG A 168 -3.48 -8.85 -3.24
N ARG A 169 -3.44 -9.55 -2.10
CA ARG A 169 -2.54 -9.17 -1.02
C ARG A 169 -1.10 -9.43 -1.48
N PHE A 170 -0.24 -8.44 -1.38
CA PHE A 170 1.19 -8.71 -1.37
C PHE A 170 1.54 -9.28 0.01
N PRO A 171 2.07 -10.51 0.10
CA PRO A 171 2.23 -11.17 1.40
C PRO A 171 3.29 -10.45 2.24
N HIS A 172 2.99 -10.25 3.53
CA HIS A 172 4.02 -9.88 4.50
C HIS A 172 5.08 -10.99 4.55
N PRO A 173 6.38 -10.69 4.72
CA PRO A 173 7.42 -11.72 4.78
C PRO A 173 7.16 -12.80 5.84
N SER A 174 6.54 -12.46 6.97
CA SER A 174 6.12 -13.42 8.01
C SER A 174 5.04 -14.41 7.57
N MET A 175 4.36 -14.15 6.45
CA MET A 175 3.37 -15.06 5.86
C MET A 175 3.97 -16.02 4.84
N LEU A 176 5.23 -15.83 4.45
CA LEU A 176 5.89 -16.70 3.47
C LEU A 176 6.32 -18.01 4.15
N SER A 177 6.24 -19.12 3.41
CA SER A 177 6.82 -20.40 3.84
C SER A 177 8.32 -20.44 3.61
N TRP A 178 9.04 -21.38 4.24
CA TRP A 178 10.44 -21.61 3.89
C TRP A 178 10.58 -22.00 2.43
N ALA A 179 9.64 -22.79 1.90
CA ALA A 179 9.60 -23.10 0.47
C ALA A 179 9.53 -21.85 -0.43
N ASP A 180 8.88 -20.76 0.02
CA ASP A 180 8.76 -19.48 -0.70
C ASP A 180 10.03 -18.63 -0.66
N VAL A 181 10.87 -18.79 0.36
CA VAL A 181 12.08 -17.97 0.57
C VAL A 181 13.40 -18.72 0.42
N ASP A 182 13.41 -20.06 0.41
CA ASP A 182 14.63 -20.88 0.34
C ASP A 182 15.52 -20.45 -0.85
N PRO A 183 16.71 -19.88 -0.59
CA PRO A 183 17.53 -19.28 -1.62
C PRO A 183 18.11 -20.31 -2.59
N ARG A 184 18.26 -21.57 -2.16
CA ARG A 184 18.89 -22.66 -2.93
C ARG A 184 18.04 -23.10 -4.12
N LYS A 185 16.73 -22.84 -4.06
CA LYS A 185 15.77 -23.18 -5.10
C LYS A 185 15.58 -22.05 -6.13
N ARG A 186 16.36 -20.97 -6.02
CA ARG A 186 16.10 -19.70 -6.73
C ARG A 186 17.38 -19.15 -7.32
N ASN A 187 17.38 -18.98 -8.65
CA ASN A 187 18.45 -18.27 -9.33
C ASN A 187 18.36 -16.78 -9.01
N PHE A 188 19.47 -16.19 -8.59
CA PHE A 188 19.58 -14.77 -8.34
C PHE A 188 20.93 -14.27 -8.85
N ASP A 189 20.90 -13.17 -9.60
CA ASP A 189 22.09 -12.45 -10.04
C ASP A 189 22.08 -11.06 -9.41
N PRO A 190 22.91 -10.81 -8.38
CA PRO A 190 23.00 -9.50 -7.72
C PRO A 190 23.32 -8.36 -8.70
N ALA A 191 24.06 -8.63 -9.78
CA ALA A 191 24.42 -7.61 -10.77
C ALA A 191 23.20 -7.13 -11.57
N SER A 192 22.13 -7.93 -11.66
CA SER A 192 20.89 -7.55 -12.34
C SER A 192 20.02 -6.57 -11.55
N VAL A 193 20.20 -6.50 -10.23
CA VAL A 193 19.30 -5.76 -9.32
C VAL A 193 19.31 -4.27 -9.60
N ALA A 194 20.48 -3.71 -9.89
CA ALA A 194 20.62 -2.28 -10.18
C ALA A 194 19.82 -1.87 -11.43
N ALA A 195 19.83 -2.70 -12.48
CA ALA A 195 19.08 -2.44 -13.71
C ALA A 195 17.57 -2.52 -13.45
N VAL A 196 17.11 -3.57 -12.76
CA VAL A 196 15.69 -3.74 -12.40
C VAL A 196 15.21 -2.59 -11.50
N THR A 197 16.02 -2.20 -10.52
CA THR A 197 15.67 -1.11 -9.62
C THR A 197 15.59 0.22 -10.36
N ALA A 198 16.49 0.49 -11.31
CA ALA A 198 16.44 1.70 -12.14
C ALA A 198 15.18 1.77 -13.02
N GLU A 199 14.60 0.64 -13.42
CA GLU A 199 13.31 0.58 -14.10
C GLU A 199 12.14 0.85 -13.15
N LEU A 200 12.22 0.35 -11.90
CA LEU A 200 11.15 0.47 -10.91
C LEU A 200 11.14 1.83 -10.19
N VAL A 201 12.31 2.45 -10.02
CA VAL A 201 12.54 3.67 -9.24
C VAL A 201 13.09 4.75 -10.18
N THR A 202 12.21 5.68 -10.58
CA THR A 202 12.56 6.74 -11.54
C THR A 202 12.16 8.11 -11.00
N ALA A 203 12.81 9.17 -11.50
CA ALA A 203 12.46 10.55 -11.14
C ALA A 203 10.97 10.88 -11.36
N GLY A 204 10.31 10.21 -12.31
CA GLY A 204 8.89 10.43 -12.62
C GLY A 204 7.91 9.66 -11.74
N ASN A 205 8.35 8.63 -11.00
CA ASN A 205 7.43 7.76 -10.25
C ASN A 205 7.64 7.77 -8.73
N ILE A 206 8.70 8.40 -8.23
CA ILE A 206 8.96 8.52 -6.80
C ILE A 206 8.01 9.58 -6.21
N PRO A 207 7.21 9.23 -5.18
CA PRO A 207 6.36 10.21 -4.52
C PRO A 207 7.19 11.30 -3.84
N ALA A 208 6.65 12.52 -3.81
CA ALA A 208 7.29 13.62 -3.08
C ALA A 208 7.36 13.31 -1.57
N GLN A 209 8.34 13.90 -0.88
CA GLN A 209 8.50 13.76 0.58
C GLN A 209 7.25 14.15 1.40
N GLY A 210 6.43 15.07 0.87
CA GLY A 210 5.15 15.48 1.47
C GLY A 210 3.92 14.72 0.96
N ALA A 211 4.08 13.70 0.10
CA ALA A 211 2.95 12.95 -0.45
C ALA A 211 2.13 12.27 0.65
N ASP A 212 0.83 12.06 0.42
CA ASP A 212 -0.01 11.30 1.35
C ASP A 212 0.57 9.89 1.59
N TRP A 213 0.45 9.37 2.81
CA TRP A 213 1.02 8.08 3.19
C TRP A 213 0.51 6.94 2.30
N ARG A 214 -0.73 7.03 1.77
CA ARG A 214 -1.29 6.00 0.88
C ARG A 214 -0.56 5.92 -0.46
N LEU A 215 -0.08 7.06 -0.98
CA LEU A 215 0.71 7.08 -2.22
C LEU A 215 2.10 6.50 -2.02
N ARG A 216 2.67 6.70 -0.82
CA ARG A 216 3.95 6.09 -0.42
C ARG A 216 3.81 4.57 -0.38
N ASP A 217 2.77 4.07 0.29
CA ASP A 217 2.48 2.64 0.39
C ASP A 217 2.24 2.00 -0.99
N LEU A 218 1.41 2.63 -1.83
CA LEU A 218 1.15 2.15 -3.19
C LEU A 218 2.42 2.10 -4.04
N TRP A 219 3.32 3.08 -3.89
CA TRP A 219 4.60 3.07 -4.59
C TRP A 219 5.49 1.92 -4.09
N LEU A 220 5.62 1.73 -2.77
CA LEU A 220 6.38 0.64 -2.15
C LEU A 220 5.85 -0.74 -2.55
N GLU A 221 4.53 -0.92 -2.55
CA GLU A 221 3.89 -2.15 -3.04
C GLU A 221 4.22 -2.39 -4.51
N SER A 222 4.20 -1.35 -5.34
CA SER A 222 4.53 -1.49 -6.75
C SER A 222 5.98 -1.89 -7.00
N VAL A 223 6.93 -1.35 -6.22
CA VAL A 223 8.33 -1.78 -6.25
C VAL A 223 8.43 -3.25 -5.84
N SER A 224 7.71 -3.64 -4.79
CA SER A 224 7.66 -5.01 -4.29
C SER A 224 7.08 -5.99 -5.34
N ILE A 225 6.00 -5.59 -6.02
CA ILE A 225 5.41 -6.35 -7.14
C ILE A 225 6.46 -6.54 -8.24
N GLY A 226 7.10 -5.46 -8.70
CA GLY A 226 8.13 -5.52 -9.73
C GLY A 226 9.28 -6.48 -9.38
N PHE A 227 9.71 -6.47 -8.13
CA PHE A 227 10.70 -7.44 -7.65
C PHE A 227 10.17 -8.87 -7.61
N THR A 228 8.93 -9.11 -7.18
CA THR A 228 8.38 -10.47 -7.17
C THR A 228 8.09 -11.03 -8.56
N GLU A 229 7.68 -10.19 -9.51
CA GLU A 229 7.53 -10.59 -10.91
C GLU A 229 8.88 -11.01 -11.51
N ARG A 230 9.96 -10.35 -11.10
CA ARG A 230 11.32 -10.61 -11.60
C ARG A 230 12.02 -11.77 -10.91
N TYR A 231 11.95 -11.82 -9.58
CA TYR A 231 12.77 -12.69 -8.74
C TYR A 231 11.95 -13.74 -7.98
N GLY A 232 10.63 -13.63 -7.95
CA GLY A 232 9.73 -14.50 -7.21
C GLY A 232 9.36 -13.96 -5.83
N LEU A 233 8.45 -14.67 -5.14
CA LEU A 233 7.82 -14.24 -3.88
C LEU A 233 8.81 -13.87 -2.77
N TRP A 234 9.97 -14.53 -2.69
CA TRP A 234 10.98 -14.22 -1.68
C TRP A 234 11.36 -12.75 -1.66
N ALA A 235 11.34 -12.07 -2.81
CA ALA A 235 11.75 -10.68 -2.93
C ALA A 235 10.84 -9.70 -2.16
N ALA A 236 9.69 -10.17 -1.67
CA ALA A 236 8.78 -9.40 -0.82
C ALA A 236 9.44 -8.85 0.47
N GLY A 237 10.49 -9.50 0.97
CA GLY A 237 11.18 -9.11 2.20
C GLY A 237 12.15 -7.93 2.08
N TRP A 238 12.34 -7.36 0.89
CA TRP A 238 13.35 -6.30 0.66
C TRP A 238 13.18 -5.07 1.57
N ARG A 239 11.96 -4.77 2.04
CA ARG A 239 11.68 -3.63 2.92
C ARG A 239 11.38 -4.02 4.37
N TRP A 240 11.73 -5.25 4.78
CA TRP A 240 11.55 -5.70 6.15
C TRP A 240 12.62 -5.12 7.07
N SER A 241 12.41 -3.87 7.47
CA SER A 241 13.40 -3.01 8.12
C SER A 241 13.65 -3.35 9.59
N VAL A 242 14.87 -3.11 10.08
CA VAL A 242 15.28 -3.36 11.48
C VAL A 242 14.47 -2.62 12.55
N GLY A 243 14.26 -1.30 12.39
CA GLY A 243 13.51 -0.49 13.36
C GLY A 243 12.07 -0.21 12.94
N GLU A 244 11.43 0.78 13.60
CA GLU A 244 10.06 1.32 13.41
C GLU A 244 9.81 1.89 11.99
N GLY A 245 10.12 1.10 10.98
CA GLY A 245 10.08 1.41 9.58
C GLY A 245 8.83 0.86 8.91
N ASP A 246 8.92 0.62 7.60
CA ASP A 246 7.73 0.29 6.80
C ASP A 246 7.06 -1.04 7.21
N LEU A 247 7.84 -2.12 7.34
CA LEU A 247 7.33 -3.44 7.76
C LEU A 247 7.74 -3.81 9.19
N ASP A 248 8.68 -3.08 9.78
CA ASP A 248 9.14 -3.18 11.16
C ASP A 248 9.78 -4.53 11.58
N GLY A 249 10.76 -4.47 12.49
CA GLY A 249 11.37 -5.63 13.15
C GLY A 249 12.07 -6.69 12.28
N GLY A 250 12.33 -6.37 11.03
CA GLY A 250 12.99 -7.27 10.08
C GLY A 250 14.51 -7.15 10.06
N PRO A 251 15.19 -7.91 9.20
CA PRO A 251 16.65 -7.92 9.16
C PRO A 251 17.26 -6.84 8.25
N VAL A 252 16.49 -6.08 7.46
CA VAL A 252 17.05 -5.17 6.46
C VAL A 252 17.43 -3.82 7.07
N ALA A 253 18.70 -3.42 7.00
CA ALA A 253 19.20 -2.15 7.52
C ALA A 253 19.38 -1.07 6.44
N SER A 254 19.57 -1.46 5.18
CA SER A 254 19.71 -0.53 4.04
C SER A 254 18.40 0.19 3.70
N TRP A 255 17.29 -0.26 4.27
CA TRP A 255 15.98 0.37 4.20
C TRP A 255 15.44 0.60 5.61
N CYS A 256 14.95 1.82 5.88
CA CYS A 256 14.34 2.18 7.15
C CYS A 256 12.85 2.46 6.94
N CYS A 257 12.52 3.65 6.45
CA CYS A 257 11.17 4.06 6.15
C CYS A 257 11.17 5.02 4.97
N PHE A 258 9.99 5.22 4.36
CA PHE A 258 9.86 6.13 3.22
C PHE A 258 10.54 7.50 3.44
N SER A 259 10.29 8.16 4.58
CA SER A 259 10.81 9.52 4.82
C SER A 259 12.33 9.60 4.92
N HIS A 260 13.00 8.54 5.37
CA HIS A 260 14.46 8.51 5.53
C HIS A 260 15.18 7.89 4.33
N SER A 261 14.53 6.96 3.63
CA SER A 261 15.15 6.20 2.53
C SER A 261 14.85 6.77 1.14
N VAL A 262 13.81 7.60 0.99
CA VAL A 262 13.45 8.22 -0.29
C VAL A 262 13.99 9.64 -0.38
N THR A 263 15.06 9.86 -1.12
CA THR A 263 15.69 11.18 -1.27
C THR A 263 15.74 11.63 -2.73
N THR A 264 16.88 11.50 -3.41
CA THR A 264 16.97 11.66 -4.86
C THR A 264 16.67 10.32 -5.53
N PRO A 265 16.27 10.30 -6.82
CA PRO A 265 15.99 9.06 -7.52
C PRO A 265 17.16 8.06 -7.49
N GLU A 266 18.38 8.55 -7.65
CA GLU A 266 19.60 7.73 -7.67
C GLU A 266 19.90 7.15 -6.28
N GLN A 267 19.77 7.96 -5.24
CA GLN A 267 19.97 7.51 -3.86
C GLN A 267 18.88 6.53 -3.41
N THR A 268 17.63 6.80 -3.79
CA THR A 268 16.49 5.91 -3.52
C THR A 268 16.67 4.57 -4.22
N ALA A 269 17.04 4.58 -5.51
CA ALA A 269 17.32 3.36 -6.25
C ALA A 269 18.51 2.57 -5.65
N ALA A 270 19.56 3.25 -5.19
CA ALA A 270 20.67 2.61 -4.51
C ALA A 270 20.24 1.95 -3.19
N ALA A 271 19.41 2.62 -2.38
CA ALA A 271 18.88 2.08 -1.13
C ALA A 271 18.00 0.85 -1.36
N VAL A 272 17.06 0.93 -2.31
CA VAL A 272 16.17 -0.18 -2.69
C VAL A 272 16.97 -1.38 -3.23
N CYS A 273 17.99 -1.13 -4.06
CA CYS A 273 18.88 -2.16 -4.58
C CYS A 273 19.66 -2.85 -3.46
N ALA A 274 20.28 -2.07 -2.57
CA ALA A 274 21.02 -2.59 -1.42
C ALA A 274 20.12 -3.40 -0.49
N ALA A 275 18.90 -2.94 -0.25
CA ALA A 275 17.92 -3.59 0.60
C ALA A 275 17.48 -4.97 0.08
N LEU A 276 17.26 -5.13 -1.24
CA LEU A 276 16.95 -6.43 -1.83
C LEU A 276 18.14 -7.42 -1.75
N ILE A 277 19.36 -6.93 -1.99
CA ILE A 277 20.58 -7.75 -1.89
C ILE A 277 20.81 -8.17 -0.43
N GLU A 278 20.70 -7.24 0.50
CA GLU A 278 20.85 -7.51 1.93
C GLU A 278 19.82 -8.52 2.44
N TRP A 279 18.57 -8.41 1.97
CA TRP A 279 17.54 -9.40 2.24
C TRP A 279 17.91 -10.79 1.68
N ARG A 280 18.46 -10.84 0.47
CA ARG A 280 18.94 -12.10 -0.12
C ARG A 280 20.08 -12.71 0.70
N ASP A 281 21.08 -11.91 1.08
CA ASP A 281 22.23 -12.36 1.84
C ASP A 281 21.79 -12.94 3.20
N TRP A 282 20.79 -12.33 3.83
CA TRP A 282 20.19 -12.86 5.06
C TRP A 282 19.54 -14.24 4.85
N LEU A 283 18.79 -14.44 3.77
CA LEU A 283 18.19 -15.74 3.46
C LEU A 283 19.25 -16.81 3.20
N GLU A 284 20.37 -16.45 2.57
CA GLU A 284 21.52 -17.34 2.33
C GLU A 284 22.23 -17.73 3.64
N ASP A 285 22.47 -16.77 4.54
CA ASP A 285 23.01 -17.04 5.89
C ASP A 285 22.08 -17.96 6.69
N LEU A 286 20.76 -17.77 6.62
CA LEU A 286 19.79 -18.66 7.26
C LEU A 286 19.83 -20.08 6.69
N ALA A 287 19.93 -20.22 5.36
CA ALA A 287 20.03 -21.54 4.73
C ALA A 287 21.30 -22.29 5.19
N ASP A 288 22.44 -21.59 5.26
CA ASP A 288 23.70 -22.15 5.75
C ASP A 288 23.61 -22.57 7.22
N ARG A 289 22.91 -21.79 8.06
CA ARG A 289 22.64 -22.17 9.46
C ARG A 289 21.71 -23.36 9.56
N PHE A 290 20.66 -23.43 8.75
CA PHE A 290 19.75 -24.57 8.74
C PHE A 290 20.50 -25.85 8.39
N ASP A 291 21.41 -25.80 7.41
CA ASP A 291 22.24 -26.94 6.98
C ASP A 291 23.28 -27.37 8.04
N GLN A 292 23.64 -26.51 8.99
CA GLN A 292 24.51 -26.88 10.11
C GLN A 292 23.80 -27.74 11.16
N PHE A 293 22.49 -27.59 11.30
CA PHE A 293 21.70 -28.31 12.30
C PHE A 293 20.90 -29.47 11.71
N LEU A 294 20.33 -29.31 10.51
CA LEU A 294 19.46 -30.31 9.91
C LEU A 294 20.25 -31.41 9.18
N PRO A 295 19.75 -32.66 9.17
CA PRO A 295 18.50 -33.11 9.79
C PRO A 295 18.62 -33.33 11.30
N LEU A 296 17.57 -32.98 12.06
CA LEU A 296 17.43 -33.30 13.48
C LEU A 296 16.28 -34.28 13.69
N ALA A 297 16.52 -35.40 14.38
CA ALA A 297 15.42 -36.25 14.83
C ALA A 297 14.70 -35.62 16.03
N ALA A 298 13.40 -35.91 16.20
CA ALA A 298 12.61 -35.40 17.31
C ALA A 298 13.21 -35.71 18.70
N GLY A 299 13.86 -36.87 18.85
CA GLY A 299 14.51 -37.28 20.10
C GLY A 299 15.88 -36.62 20.39
N GLU A 300 16.40 -35.78 19.50
CA GLU A 300 17.70 -35.09 19.68
C GLU A 300 17.54 -33.75 20.41
N LEU A 301 17.08 -33.79 21.67
CA LEU A 301 16.79 -32.59 22.48
C LEU A 301 17.94 -31.56 22.48
N ASP A 302 19.16 -31.98 22.82
CA ASP A 302 20.35 -31.10 22.81
C ASP A 302 20.65 -30.49 21.42
N GLY A 303 20.23 -31.16 20.34
CA GLY A 303 20.35 -30.65 18.97
C GLY A 303 19.36 -29.52 18.71
N TRP A 304 18.09 -29.76 19.06
CA TRP A 304 17.02 -28.77 18.96
C TRP A 304 17.29 -27.53 19.82
N GLU A 305 17.71 -27.72 21.07
CA GLU A 305 18.01 -26.61 21.98
C GLU A 305 19.11 -25.71 21.42
N ARG A 306 20.22 -26.30 20.95
CA ARG A 306 21.32 -25.55 20.34
C ARG A 306 20.90 -24.83 19.06
N ALA A 307 20.10 -25.47 18.21
CA ALA A 307 19.61 -24.86 16.98
C ALA A 307 18.72 -23.65 17.26
N VAL A 308 17.74 -23.79 18.17
CA VAL A 308 16.82 -22.71 18.54
C VAL A 308 17.57 -21.55 19.18
N ALA A 309 18.42 -21.82 20.17
CA ALA A 309 19.21 -20.77 20.82
C ALA A 309 20.08 -20.02 19.80
N HIS A 310 20.73 -20.75 18.88
CA HIS A 310 21.55 -20.16 17.84
C HIS A 310 20.75 -19.26 16.88
N LEU A 311 19.56 -19.70 16.45
CA LEU A 311 18.71 -18.92 15.55
C LEU A 311 18.13 -17.68 16.23
N VAL A 312 17.67 -17.80 17.49
CA VAL A 312 17.18 -16.66 18.28
C VAL A 312 18.27 -15.59 18.42
N THR A 313 19.49 -15.99 18.78
CA THR A 313 20.63 -15.06 18.87
C THR A 313 20.98 -14.46 17.52
N ALA A 314 21.01 -15.26 16.44
CA ALA A 314 21.32 -14.75 15.10
C ALA A 314 20.30 -13.71 14.63
N VAL A 315 19.01 -13.93 14.87
CA VAL A 315 17.97 -12.94 14.57
C VAL A 315 18.16 -11.70 15.43
N GLY A 316 18.32 -11.87 16.74
CA GLY A 316 18.51 -10.77 17.68
C GLY A 316 19.68 -9.85 17.32
N ASP A 317 20.84 -10.43 17.01
CA ASP A 317 22.02 -9.70 16.54
C ASP A 317 21.76 -8.98 15.22
N ARG A 318 21.02 -9.62 14.30
CA ARG A 318 20.72 -9.08 12.98
C ARG A 318 19.76 -7.89 13.02
N THR A 319 18.75 -7.97 13.88
CA THR A 319 17.70 -6.96 14.08
C THR A 319 18.03 -6.01 15.23
N GLN A 320 19.18 -6.15 15.89
CA GLN A 320 19.61 -5.33 17.03
C GLN A 320 18.56 -5.26 18.16
N TYR A 321 17.72 -6.29 18.28
CA TYR A 321 16.60 -6.34 19.23
C TYR A 321 15.64 -5.13 19.16
N GLU A 322 15.53 -4.49 18.00
CA GLU A 322 14.68 -3.31 17.76
C GLU A 322 13.17 -3.61 17.84
N SER A 323 12.34 -2.65 17.45
CA SER A 323 10.88 -2.82 17.42
C SER A 323 10.46 -4.12 16.74
N ALA A 324 9.54 -4.88 17.35
CA ALA A 324 8.92 -6.08 16.78
C ALA A 324 9.89 -7.18 16.30
N TRP A 325 11.16 -7.18 16.72
CA TRP A 325 12.16 -8.17 16.27
C TRP A 325 11.74 -9.63 16.48
N TYR A 326 10.90 -9.88 17.49
CA TYR A 326 10.37 -11.19 17.82
C TYR A 326 9.42 -11.74 16.75
N ASP A 327 8.84 -10.92 15.87
CA ASP A 327 8.06 -11.38 14.73
C ASP A 327 8.97 -11.98 13.65
N CYS A 328 10.14 -11.36 13.41
CA CYS A 328 11.19 -11.95 12.58
C CYS A 328 11.71 -13.26 13.20
N CYS A 329 11.93 -13.28 14.51
CA CYS A 329 12.38 -14.48 15.24
C CYS A 329 11.38 -15.64 15.08
N THR A 330 10.10 -15.37 15.31
CA THR A 330 9.01 -16.35 15.15
C THR A 330 8.93 -16.86 13.71
N THR A 331 9.09 -15.96 12.73
CA THR A 331 9.10 -16.32 11.30
C THR A 331 10.27 -17.26 10.97
N VAL A 332 11.49 -16.94 11.41
CA VAL A 332 12.68 -17.76 11.16
C VAL A 332 12.58 -19.13 11.81
N LEU A 333 12.06 -19.21 13.05
CA LEU A 333 11.84 -20.48 13.72
C LEU A 333 10.74 -21.30 13.03
N SER A 334 9.68 -20.65 12.53
CA SER A 334 8.67 -21.31 11.68
C SER A 334 9.28 -21.90 10.41
N TRP A 335 10.19 -21.18 9.75
CA TRP A 335 10.92 -21.68 8.58
C TRP A 335 11.85 -22.84 8.92
N PHE A 336 12.56 -22.77 10.04
CA PHE A 336 13.43 -23.85 10.49
C PHE A 336 12.65 -25.14 10.75
N LEU A 337 11.50 -25.03 11.44
CA LEU A 337 10.61 -26.17 11.67
C LEU A 337 10.04 -26.74 10.37
N GLU A 338 9.74 -25.88 9.38
CA GLU A 338 9.34 -26.33 8.04
C GLU A 338 10.44 -27.14 7.35
N ALA A 339 11.67 -26.64 7.40
CA ALA A 339 12.83 -27.28 6.81
C ALA A 339 13.14 -28.62 7.48
N ALA A 340 12.83 -28.75 8.78
CA ALA A 340 12.89 -30.01 9.52
C ALA A 340 11.73 -30.96 9.22
N GLY A 341 10.71 -30.53 8.48
CA GLY A 341 9.57 -31.35 8.07
C GLY A 341 8.37 -31.34 9.02
N ILE A 342 8.30 -30.39 9.96
CA ILE A 342 7.18 -30.26 10.90
C ILE A 342 5.94 -29.67 10.22
N ALA A 343 4.76 -30.23 10.50
CA ALA A 343 3.51 -29.85 9.85
C ALA A 343 3.06 -28.43 10.25
N PRO A 344 2.36 -27.68 9.37
CA PRO A 344 1.94 -26.29 9.65
C PRO A 344 1.18 -26.10 10.98
N ASP A 345 0.14 -26.91 11.23
CA ASP A 345 -0.69 -26.79 12.44
C ASP A 345 0.09 -27.07 13.73
N GLU A 346 1.13 -27.92 13.64
CA GLU A 346 2.01 -28.27 14.74
C GLU A 346 3.02 -27.14 14.99
N ARG A 347 3.61 -26.56 13.94
CA ARG A 347 4.54 -25.41 14.05
C ARG A 347 3.92 -24.24 14.79
N GLU A 348 2.68 -23.88 14.47
CA GLU A 348 1.98 -22.77 15.14
C GLU A 348 1.85 -23.03 16.65
N GLN A 349 1.45 -24.24 17.04
CA GLN A 349 1.32 -24.64 18.45
C GLN A 349 2.67 -24.64 19.18
N LEU A 350 3.73 -25.16 18.53
CA LEU A 350 5.09 -25.16 19.08
C LEU A 350 5.59 -23.74 19.36
N LEU A 351 5.41 -22.83 18.40
CA LEU A 351 5.89 -21.45 18.50
C LEU A 351 5.09 -20.64 19.51
N GLU A 352 3.77 -20.75 19.52
CA GLU A 352 2.91 -20.09 20.52
C GLU A 352 3.28 -20.55 21.94
N HIS A 353 3.53 -21.84 22.14
CA HIS A 353 3.95 -22.37 23.43
C HIS A 353 5.34 -21.88 23.85
N ALA A 354 6.31 -21.91 22.92
CA ALA A 354 7.70 -21.61 23.21
C ALA A 354 7.96 -20.11 23.40
N ILE A 355 7.32 -19.26 22.59
CA ILE A 355 7.65 -17.83 22.45
C ILE A 355 6.51 -16.90 22.88
N GLY A 356 5.25 -17.34 22.81
CA GLY A 356 4.05 -16.50 22.97
C GLY A 356 4.15 -15.45 24.09
N GLY A 357 4.42 -14.19 23.70
CA GLY A 357 4.52 -13.04 24.59
C GLY A 357 5.76 -12.96 25.49
N ARG A 358 6.80 -13.77 25.26
CA ARG A 358 8.02 -13.81 26.09
C ARG A 358 9.08 -12.78 25.71
N PHE A 359 9.15 -12.43 24.43
CA PHE A 359 10.05 -11.40 23.94
C PHE A 359 9.35 -10.04 23.91
N ALA A 360 10.14 -8.98 23.97
CA ALA A 360 9.66 -7.60 23.92
C ALA A 360 10.51 -6.77 22.96
N SER A 361 9.90 -5.74 22.37
CA SER A 361 10.58 -4.75 21.54
C SER A 361 11.68 -4.02 22.33
N TRP A 362 12.75 -3.60 21.67
CA TRP A 362 13.88 -2.84 22.24
C TRP A 362 14.56 -3.51 23.43
N THR A 363 14.45 -4.84 23.53
CA THR A 363 14.93 -5.60 24.68
C THR A 363 15.69 -6.82 24.20
N GLU A 364 17.00 -6.83 24.45
CA GLU A 364 17.82 -8.03 24.34
C GLU A 364 17.42 -9.01 25.46
N PRO A 365 16.94 -10.23 25.15
CA PRO A 365 16.64 -11.24 26.15
C PRO A 365 17.93 -11.76 26.78
N ASP A 366 17.90 -12.05 28.08
CA ASP A 366 19.03 -12.71 28.73
C ASP A 366 19.19 -14.17 28.25
N GLN A 367 20.37 -14.74 28.52
CA GLN A 367 20.69 -16.11 28.10
C GLN A 367 19.77 -17.16 28.75
N GLU A 368 19.25 -16.89 29.95
CA GLU A 368 18.34 -17.81 30.65
C GLU A 368 16.99 -17.88 29.92
N LEU A 369 16.48 -16.75 29.44
CA LEU A 369 15.26 -16.68 28.65
C LEU A 369 15.44 -17.39 27.30
N ILE A 370 16.55 -17.16 26.60
CA ILE A 370 16.85 -17.85 25.33
C ILE A 370 16.91 -19.37 25.54
N ALA A 371 17.65 -19.83 26.56
CA ALA A 371 17.73 -21.24 26.91
C ALA A 371 16.35 -21.82 27.24
N SER A 372 15.53 -21.09 28.01
CA SER A 372 14.19 -21.53 28.38
C SER A 372 13.23 -21.63 27.18
N VAL A 373 13.38 -20.78 26.15
CA VAL A 373 12.63 -20.89 24.89
C VAL A 373 13.09 -22.12 24.11
N ALA A 374 14.40 -22.33 24.03
CA ALA A 374 15.00 -23.46 23.34
C ALA A 374 14.59 -24.81 23.95
N GLU A 375 14.68 -24.96 25.28
CA GLU A 375 14.24 -26.15 26.03
C GLU A 375 12.77 -26.46 25.80
N ARG A 376 11.89 -25.44 25.84
CA ARG A 376 10.46 -25.62 25.61
C ARG A 376 10.17 -26.11 24.20
N LEU A 377 10.79 -25.51 23.20
CA LEU A 377 10.59 -25.89 21.81
C LEU A 377 11.08 -27.33 21.59
N ALA A 378 12.28 -27.65 22.06
CA ALA A 378 12.85 -28.99 21.94
C ALA A 378 11.98 -30.06 22.62
N GLY A 379 11.51 -29.80 23.85
CA GLY A 379 10.65 -30.71 24.58
C GLY A 379 9.33 -30.98 23.85
N GLN A 380 8.71 -29.96 23.27
CA GLN A 380 7.47 -30.15 22.53
C GLN A 380 7.67 -30.88 21.20
N VAL A 381 8.78 -30.65 20.48
CA VAL A 381 9.10 -31.41 19.27
C VAL A 381 9.32 -32.89 19.57
N ALA A 382 9.90 -33.23 20.73
CA ALA A 382 10.10 -34.62 21.14
C ALA A 382 8.79 -35.34 21.54
N ASP A 383 7.77 -34.57 21.94
CA ASP A 383 6.47 -35.08 22.38
C ASP A 383 5.43 -35.21 21.23
N ALA A 384 5.74 -34.66 20.06
CA ALA A 384 4.92 -34.72 18.83
C ALA A 384 5.15 -36.03 18.04
#